data_AF-A0A7V9WM22-F1
#
_entry.id   AF-A0A7V9WM22-F1
#
_cell.length_a   1.000
_cell.length_b   1.000
_cell.length_c   1.000
_cell.angle_alpha   90.00
_cell.angle_beta   90.00
_cell.angle_gamma   90.00
#
_symmetry.space_group_name_H-M   'P 1'
#
loop_
_entity.id
_entity.type
_entity.pdbx_description
1 polymer ?
#
loop_
_entity_poly.entity_id
_entity_poly.type
_entity_poly.pdbx_seq_one_letter_code
_entity_poly.pdbx_strand_id
1 'polypeptide(L)'
;MFSATDTANAAITANSAFLRVSATTIRVRPANAAPTALRRIRANGFTTGKTLYMHVVRGGRSRNVRVGRLKGACKAVTARRRFFRRNFRTGQYRLQFDTFRRYRRTRVQKVVLPLRVVRTFRPASASATSSGSGAAVVGDSGFGAAR
;
A
#
# COMPACT_ATOMS: atom_id res chain seq x y z
N MET A 1 -3.47 -27.26 19.73
CA MET A 1 -4.76 -26.93 20.38
C MET A 1 -4.60 -25.54 20.97
N PHE A 2 -5.54 -24.62 20.76
CA PHE A 2 -5.47 -23.25 21.30
C PHE A 2 -6.69 -23.03 22.19
N SER A 3 -6.49 -22.58 23.43
CA SER A 3 -7.55 -22.14 24.34
C SER A 3 -7.54 -20.61 24.44
N ALA A 4 -8.73 -20.01 24.49
CA ALA A 4 -8.89 -18.61 24.90
C ALA A 4 -9.74 -18.60 26.17
N THR A 5 -9.25 -17.84 27.14
CA THR A 5 -9.91 -17.57 28.42
C THR A 5 -10.31 -16.11 28.42
N ASP A 6 -11.57 -15.82 28.72
CA ASP A 6 -12.08 -14.46 28.83
C ASP A 6 -11.51 -13.77 30.09
N THR A 7 -11.08 -12.51 29.96
CA THR A 7 -10.45 -11.77 31.07
C THR A 7 -11.44 -11.25 32.11
N ALA A 8 -12.73 -11.15 31.79
CA ALA A 8 -13.76 -10.74 32.73
C ALA A 8 -14.38 -11.93 33.47
N ASN A 9 -14.33 -13.14 32.89
CA ASN A 9 -14.78 -14.36 33.55
C ASN A 9 -13.97 -15.59 33.12
N ALA A 10 -13.01 -15.98 33.98
CA ALA A 10 -12.11 -17.11 33.72
C ALA A 10 -12.81 -18.48 33.64
N ALA A 11 -14.06 -18.61 34.11
CA ALA A 11 -14.85 -19.83 33.98
C ALA A 11 -15.36 -20.07 32.54
N ILE A 12 -15.36 -19.03 31.70
CA ILE A 12 -15.73 -19.15 30.28
C ILE A 12 -14.47 -19.52 29.50
N THR A 13 -14.17 -20.83 29.46
CA THR A 13 -13.11 -21.39 28.61
C THR A 13 -13.72 -22.00 27.36
N ALA A 14 -13.51 -21.36 26.21
CA ALA A 14 -13.93 -21.92 24.93
C ALA A 14 -12.86 -22.90 24.41
N ASN A 15 -13.14 -24.20 24.48
CA ASN A 15 -12.33 -25.24 23.86
C ASN A 15 -12.93 -25.63 22.49
N SER A 16 -12.68 -24.83 21.46
CA SER A 16 -12.96 -25.24 20.06
C SER A 16 -12.18 -24.41 19.04
N ALA A 17 -12.10 -24.93 17.82
CA ALA A 17 -11.03 -24.76 16.85
C ALA A 17 -10.83 -23.34 16.27
N PHE A 18 -9.54 -22.96 16.15
CA PHE A 18 -9.01 -21.79 15.46
C PHE A 18 -9.47 -20.42 15.95
N LEU A 19 -8.86 -19.94 17.05
CA LEU A 19 -8.88 -18.51 17.40
C LEU A 19 -8.41 -17.65 16.23
N ARG A 20 -9.29 -16.77 15.77
CA ARG A 20 -9.02 -15.85 14.65
C ARG A 20 -8.25 -14.62 15.15
N VAL A 21 -6.95 -14.77 15.34
CA VAL A 21 -6.10 -13.68 15.88
C VAL A 21 -5.62 -12.70 14.81
N SER A 22 -5.63 -13.07 13.52
CA SER A 22 -5.05 -12.21 12.48
C SER A 22 -6.06 -11.22 11.88
N ALA A 23 -5.85 -9.92 12.13
CA ALA A 23 -6.56 -8.83 11.44
C ALA A 23 -6.29 -8.85 9.93
N THR A 24 -7.32 -8.64 9.11
CA THR A 24 -7.18 -8.56 7.65
C THR A 24 -6.40 -7.28 7.27
N THR A 25 -5.18 -7.45 6.74
CA THR A 25 -4.27 -6.32 6.49
C THR A 25 -3.63 -6.43 5.09
N ILE A 26 -3.43 -5.28 4.43
CA ILE A 26 -2.64 -5.14 3.21
C ILE A 26 -1.57 -4.05 3.41
N ARG A 27 -0.31 -4.37 3.10
CA ARG A 27 0.80 -3.41 3.04
C ARG A 27 1.43 -3.42 1.66
N VAL A 28 1.61 -2.24 1.08
CA VAL A 28 2.20 -2.07 -0.25
C VAL A 28 3.43 -1.17 -0.13
N ARG A 29 4.56 -1.60 -0.71
CA ARG A 29 5.80 -0.82 -0.73
C ARG A 29 6.47 -0.86 -2.12
N PRO A 30 7.01 0.26 -2.62
CA PRO A 30 6.80 1.63 -2.12
C PRO A 30 5.33 2.07 -2.30
N ALA A 31 4.87 3.02 -1.48
CA ALA A 31 3.51 3.57 -1.58
C ALA A 31 3.37 4.47 -2.83
N ASN A 32 4.37 5.33 -3.01
CA ASN A 32 4.52 6.21 -4.17
C ASN A 32 5.57 5.62 -5.11
N ALA A 33 5.18 5.36 -6.35
CA ALA A 33 6.07 4.92 -7.42
C ALA A 33 5.37 5.09 -8.75
N ALA A 34 6.15 5.07 -9.83
CA ALA A 34 5.63 5.06 -11.18
C ALA A 34 4.50 4.02 -11.33
N PRO A 35 3.42 4.31 -12.07
CA PRO A 35 2.26 3.41 -12.15
C PRO A 35 2.60 1.99 -12.63
N THR A 36 3.62 1.88 -13.49
CA THR A 36 4.10 0.60 -14.01
C THR A 36 5.12 -0.08 -13.10
N ALA A 37 5.58 0.53 -12.01
CA ALA A 37 6.60 -0.04 -11.14
C ALA A 37 6.12 -1.31 -10.41
N LEU A 38 7.08 -2.19 -10.10
CA LEU A 38 6.82 -3.34 -9.24
C LEU A 38 6.64 -2.88 -7.80
N ARG A 39 5.61 -3.40 -7.14
CA ARG A 39 5.33 -3.14 -5.73
C ARG A 39 5.31 -4.43 -4.95
N ARG A 40 5.95 -4.42 -3.79
CA ARG A 40 5.89 -5.49 -2.80
C ARG A 40 4.57 -5.38 -2.05
N ILE A 41 3.74 -6.40 -2.18
CA ILE A 41 2.46 -6.55 -1.51
C ILE A 41 2.65 -7.59 -0.42
N ARG A 42 2.34 -7.23 0.83
CA ARG A 42 2.22 -8.13 1.96
C ARG A 42 0.76 -8.13 2.41
N ALA A 43 0.21 -9.30 2.63
CA ALA A 43 -1.19 -9.48 2.99
C ALA A 43 -1.33 -10.63 3.98
N ASN A 44 -2.31 -10.52 4.88
CA ASN A 44 -2.63 -11.55 5.88
C ASN A 44 -4.09 -11.43 6.32
N GLY A 45 -4.62 -12.47 6.96
CA GLY A 45 -5.97 -12.48 7.53
C GLY A 45 -7.11 -12.61 6.52
N PHE A 46 -6.85 -13.12 5.32
CA PHE A 46 -7.87 -13.48 4.32
C PHE A 46 -8.29 -14.94 4.51
N THR A 47 -9.52 -15.18 4.96
CA THR A 47 -10.02 -16.48 5.43
C THR A 47 -10.94 -17.18 4.42
N THR A 48 -11.56 -16.46 3.49
CA THR A 48 -12.58 -17.01 2.57
C THR A 48 -12.00 -17.65 1.30
N GLY A 49 -10.69 -17.89 1.22
CA GLY A 49 -10.07 -18.53 0.06
C GLY A 49 -8.55 -18.75 0.16
N LYS A 50 -7.98 -19.40 -0.87
CA LYS A 50 -6.56 -19.82 -0.89
C LYS A 50 -5.65 -18.92 -1.72
N THR A 51 -6.20 -18.03 -2.55
CA THR A 51 -5.42 -17.17 -3.45
C THR A 51 -5.91 -15.74 -3.31
N LEU A 52 -4.97 -14.81 -3.12
CA LEU A 52 -5.24 -13.39 -3.11
C LEU A 52 -5.22 -12.84 -4.54
N TYR A 53 -6.25 -12.08 -4.86
CA TYR A 53 -6.39 -11.31 -6.08
C TYR A 53 -6.42 -9.82 -5.76
N MET A 54 -5.95 -9.04 -6.72
CA MET A 54 -6.02 -7.59 -6.72
C MET A 54 -6.79 -7.16 -7.96
N HIS A 55 -7.83 -6.37 -7.77
CA HIS A 55 -8.67 -5.80 -8.80
C HIS A 55 -8.36 -4.32 -8.92
N VAL A 56 -7.88 -3.90 -10.09
CA VAL A 56 -7.67 -2.49 -10.41
C VAL A 56 -8.90 -1.98 -11.15
N VAL A 57 -9.67 -1.11 -10.50
CA VAL A 57 -11.00 -0.70 -10.97
C VAL A 57 -11.02 0.78 -11.32
N ARG A 58 -11.57 1.12 -12.49
CA ARG A 58 -11.84 2.49 -12.95
C ARG A 58 -13.07 2.54 -13.83
N GLY A 59 -14.02 3.43 -13.52
CA GLY A 59 -15.21 3.66 -14.34
C GLY A 59 -15.96 2.36 -14.70
N GLY A 60 -16.21 1.50 -13.70
CA GLY A 60 -16.88 0.21 -13.90
C GLY A 60 -16.02 -0.91 -14.49
N ARG A 61 -14.87 -0.60 -15.10
CA ARG A 61 -13.96 -1.60 -15.67
C ARG A 61 -12.99 -2.10 -14.61
N SER A 62 -12.77 -3.41 -14.55
CA SER A 62 -11.84 -4.05 -13.62
C SER A 62 -10.77 -4.87 -14.34
N ARG A 63 -9.51 -4.72 -13.94
CA ARG A 63 -8.43 -5.63 -14.29
C ARG A 63 -8.08 -6.51 -13.10
N ASN A 64 -8.07 -7.82 -13.31
CA ASN A 64 -7.78 -8.79 -12.26
C ASN A 64 -6.29 -9.17 -12.31
N VAL A 65 -5.65 -9.21 -11.14
CA VAL A 65 -4.25 -9.58 -10.97
C VAL A 65 -4.14 -10.62 -9.88
N ARG A 66 -3.61 -11.79 -10.21
CA ARG A 66 -3.27 -12.80 -9.20
C ARG A 66 -2.06 -12.33 -8.40
N VAL A 67 -2.23 -12.13 -7.09
CA VAL A 67 -1.13 -11.73 -6.20
C VAL A 67 -0.33 -12.98 -5.85
N GLY A 68 -0.96 -13.97 -5.23
CA GLY A 68 -0.32 -15.22 -4.83
C GLY A 68 -1.20 -16.09 -3.94
N ARG A 69 -0.71 -17.28 -3.59
CA ARG A 69 -1.40 -18.18 -2.65
C ARG A 69 -1.17 -17.70 -1.22
N LEU A 70 -2.23 -17.74 -0.41
CA LEU A 70 -2.21 -17.46 1.01
C LEU A 70 -1.71 -18.73 1.74
N LYS A 71 -0.74 -18.58 2.63
CA LYS A 71 -0.05 -19.68 3.32
C LYS A 71 -0.11 -19.52 4.84
N GLY A 72 0.01 -20.64 5.55
CA GLY A 72 0.04 -20.69 7.02
C GLY A 72 -1.31 -20.39 7.69
N ALA A 73 -1.31 -20.46 9.03
CA ALA A 73 -2.48 -20.21 9.86
C ALA A 73 -3.03 -18.78 9.67
N CYS A 74 -2.13 -17.79 9.62
CA CYS A 74 -2.49 -16.38 9.43
C CYS A 74 -2.86 -16.01 7.98
N LYS A 75 -2.92 -16.98 7.06
CA LYS A 75 -3.23 -16.78 5.64
C LYS A 75 -2.42 -15.63 5.03
N ALA A 76 -1.11 -15.72 5.12
CA ALA A 76 -0.19 -14.68 4.69
C ALA A 76 0.29 -14.88 3.24
N VAL A 77 0.57 -13.79 2.53
CA VAL A 77 1.26 -13.80 1.23
C VAL A 77 2.15 -12.58 1.10
N THR A 78 3.35 -12.80 0.53
CA THR A 78 4.24 -11.73 0.07
C THR A 78 4.51 -11.94 -1.42
N ALA A 79 4.27 -10.92 -2.23
CA ALA A 79 4.52 -11.00 -3.67
C ALA A 79 4.92 -9.63 -4.26
N ARG A 80 5.68 -9.65 -5.35
CA ARG A 80 5.96 -8.45 -6.16
C ARG A 80 5.05 -8.44 -7.40
N ARG A 81 4.24 -7.39 -7.55
CA ARG A 81 3.30 -7.24 -8.69
C ARG A 81 3.23 -5.80 -9.15
N ARG A 82 2.94 -5.63 -10.45
CA ARG A 82 2.60 -4.33 -11.04
C ARG A 82 1.09 -4.10 -10.93
N PHE A 83 0.71 -2.90 -10.51
CA PHE A 83 -0.71 -2.51 -10.48
C PHE A 83 -1.20 -2.26 -11.91
N PHE A 84 -0.46 -1.45 -12.65
CA PHE A 84 -0.75 -1.12 -14.03
C PHE A 84 0.20 -1.81 -15.00
N ARG A 85 -0.31 -2.09 -16.20
CA ARG A 85 0.52 -2.35 -17.39
C ARG A 85 0.74 -1.02 -18.12
N ARG A 86 1.34 -1.06 -19.32
CA ARG A 86 1.42 0.11 -20.21
C ARG A 86 0.01 0.65 -20.53
N ASN A 87 -0.07 1.89 -21.01
CA ASN A 87 -1.31 2.55 -21.44
C ASN A 87 -2.36 2.73 -20.33
N PHE A 88 -1.91 2.97 -19.09
CA PHE A 88 -2.82 3.37 -18.02
C PHE A 88 -3.29 4.81 -18.24
N ARG A 89 -4.50 5.12 -17.78
CA ARG A 89 -5.05 6.47 -17.83
C ARG A 89 -4.75 7.17 -16.50
N THR A 90 -4.65 8.49 -16.53
CA THR A 90 -4.67 9.26 -15.29
C THR A 90 -6.07 9.28 -14.66
N GLY A 91 -6.11 9.61 -13.38
CA GLY A 91 -7.33 9.72 -12.59
C GLY A 91 -7.39 8.78 -11.40
N GLN A 92 -8.60 8.58 -10.90
CA GLN A 92 -8.86 7.79 -9.70
C GLN A 92 -9.06 6.31 -10.02
N TYR A 93 -8.45 5.48 -9.20
CA TYR A 93 -8.56 4.03 -9.23
C TYR A 93 -8.93 3.50 -7.85
N ARG A 94 -9.62 2.37 -7.84
CA ARG A 94 -9.82 1.55 -6.65
C ARG A 94 -9.06 0.26 -6.80
N LEU A 95 -8.17 -0.02 -5.86
CA LEU A 95 -7.54 -1.32 -5.72
C LEU A 95 -8.34 -2.13 -4.70
N GLN A 96 -9.02 -3.17 -5.15
CA GLN A 96 -9.71 -4.09 -4.25
C GLN A 96 -8.91 -5.39 -4.14
N PHE A 97 -8.56 -5.77 -2.91
CA PHE A 97 -7.92 -7.03 -2.58
C PHE A 97 -8.96 -7.97 -1.98
N ASP A 98 -9.13 -9.14 -2.57
CA ASP A 98 -10.01 -10.19 -2.06
C ASP A 98 -9.55 -11.58 -2.54
N THR A 99 -10.23 -12.64 -2.10
CA THR A 99 -9.85 -14.03 -2.43
C THR A 99 -10.53 -14.60 -3.67
N PHE A 100 -11.18 -13.77 -4.49
CA PHE A 100 -11.98 -14.21 -5.63
C PHE A 100 -11.34 -13.78 -6.94
N ARG A 101 -11.28 -14.69 -7.92
CA ARG A 101 -10.70 -14.38 -9.23
C ARG A 101 -11.45 -13.28 -9.98
N ARG A 102 -12.77 -13.24 -9.82
CA ARG A 102 -13.65 -12.27 -10.50
C ARG A 102 -14.04 -11.15 -9.54
N TYR A 103 -13.84 -9.92 -10.01
CA TYR A 103 -14.23 -8.71 -9.30
C TYR A 103 -15.74 -8.72 -9.00
N ARG A 104 -16.09 -8.38 -7.76
CA ARG A 104 -17.44 -7.92 -7.38
C ARG A 104 -17.29 -6.82 -6.34
N ARG A 105 -18.09 -5.76 -6.44
CA ARG A 105 -18.04 -4.65 -5.48
C ARG A 105 -18.50 -5.06 -4.08
N THR A 106 -19.42 -6.02 -4.00
CA THR A 106 -20.12 -6.46 -2.79
C THR A 106 -19.45 -7.64 -2.08
N ARG A 107 -18.14 -7.87 -2.25
CA ARG A 107 -17.42 -8.90 -1.48
C ARG A 107 -17.45 -8.58 0.02
N VAL A 108 -17.70 -9.61 0.82
CA VAL A 108 -17.73 -9.56 2.30
C VAL A 108 -16.32 -9.30 2.83
N GLN A 109 -15.36 -10.16 2.49
CA GLN A 109 -13.96 -9.97 2.87
C GLN A 109 -13.20 -9.29 1.73
N LYS A 110 -13.02 -7.98 1.86
CA LYS A 110 -12.22 -7.17 0.93
C LYS A 110 -11.46 -6.07 1.66
N VAL A 111 -10.33 -5.68 1.09
CA VAL A 111 -9.61 -4.45 1.46
C VAL A 111 -9.57 -3.55 0.24
N VAL A 112 -9.96 -2.29 0.38
CA VAL A 112 -9.99 -1.32 -0.72
C VAL A 112 -9.00 -0.21 -0.45
N LEU A 113 -8.07 0.02 -1.37
CA LEU A 113 -7.15 1.14 -1.34
C LEU A 113 -7.49 2.12 -2.47
N PRO A 114 -7.76 3.40 -2.18
CA PRO A 114 -7.85 4.42 -3.22
C PRO A 114 -6.46 4.67 -3.80
N LEU A 115 -6.39 4.88 -5.11
CA LEU A 115 -5.14 5.21 -5.80
C LEU A 115 -5.38 6.30 -6.83
N ARG A 116 -4.67 7.41 -6.70
CA ARG A 116 -4.68 8.50 -7.69
C ARG A 116 -3.46 8.39 -8.58
N VAL A 117 -3.67 8.38 -9.89
CA VAL A 117 -2.60 8.44 -10.89
C VAL A 117 -2.60 9.82 -11.53
N VAL A 118 -1.53 10.58 -11.31
CA VAL A 118 -1.32 11.93 -11.87
C VAL A 118 -0.16 11.91 -12.87
N ARG A 119 -0.14 12.88 -13.79
CA ARG A 119 1.08 13.15 -14.57
C ARG A 119 2.02 13.96 -13.70
N THR A 120 3.27 13.55 -13.62
CA THR A 120 4.34 14.36 -13.04
C THR A 120 5.10 14.98 -14.19
N PHE A 121 5.01 16.31 -14.33
CA PHE A 121 5.95 17.03 -15.17
C PHE A 121 7.24 17.14 -14.36
N ARG A 122 8.37 16.70 -14.91
CA ARG A 122 9.66 17.10 -14.35
C ARG A 122 9.78 18.61 -14.62
N PRO A 123 9.98 19.47 -13.62
CA PRO A 123 10.43 20.83 -13.92
C PRO A 123 11.73 20.71 -14.72
N ALA A 124 11.85 21.49 -15.80
CA ALA A 124 13.11 21.59 -16.51
C ALA A 124 14.18 21.99 -15.48
N SER A 125 15.27 21.23 -15.41
CA SER A 125 16.43 21.63 -14.63
C SER A 125 16.86 23.00 -15.17
N ALA A 126 16.63 24.07 -14.40
CA ALA A 126 17.29 25.33 -14.67
C ALA A 126 18.78 25.08 -14.39
N SER A 127 19.56 24.90 -15.46
CA SER A 127 21.00 25.07 -15.39
C SER A 127 21.23 26.53 -15.04
N ALA A 128 21.39 26.83 -13.75
CA ALA A 128 21.92 28.11 -13.33
C ALA A 128 23.38 28.16 -13.81
N THR A 129 23.59 28.75 -14.98
CA THR A 129 24.93 29.15 -15.42
C THR A 129 25.39 30.25 -14.47
N SER A 130 26.25 29.92 -13.52
CA SER A 130 26.99 30.91 -12.76
C SER A 130 28.08 31.49 -13.66
N SER A 131 27.74 32.52 -14.42
CA SER A 131 28.70 33.38 -15.12
C SER A 131 28.91 34.65 -14.31
N GLY A 132 30.16 34.92 -13.94
CA GLY A 132 30.63 36.30 -13.77
C GLY A 132 30.84 36.80 -12.34
N SER A 133 32.06 36.57 -11.88
CA SER A 133 32.91 37.40 -11.02
C SER A 133 32.54 38.88 -10.83
N GLY A 134 32.64 39.36 -9.57
CA GLY A 134 32.70 40.76 -9.19
C GLY A 134 33.00 40.90 -7.69
N ALA A 135 34.17 41.45 -7.36
CA ALA A 135 34.70 41.63 -6.01
C ALA A 135 34.22 42.94 -5.34
N ALA A 136 34.49 43.03 -4.02
CA ALA A 136 34.34 44.15 -3.07
C ALA A 136 32.93 44.29 -2.43
N VAL A 137 32.74 44.54 -1.14
CA VAL A 137 33.55 45.29 -0.16
C VAL A 137 33.25 44.83 1.28
N VAL A 138 34.23 45.09 2.16
CA VAL A 138 34.27 44.94 3.62
C VAL A 138 33.13 45.69 4.34
N GLY A 139 32.63 45.09 5.42
CA GLY A 139 31.77 45.72 6.42
C GLY A 139 31.86 44.98 7.76
N ASP A 140 32.80 45.41 8.60
CA ASP A 140 32.95 45.03 10.01
C ASP A 140 31.88 45.72 10.89
N SER A 141 31.70 45.17 12.09
CA SER A 141 31.10 45.69 13.33
C SER A 141 29.66 45.27 13.69
N GLY A 142 29.53 44.63 14.87
CA GLY A 142 28.30 44.71 15.69
C GLY A 142 27.96 43.51 16.58
N PHE A 143 28.62 43.40 17.73
CA PHE A 143 28.18 42.86 19.04
C PHE A 143 26.75 42.31 19.21
N GLY A 144 26.60 41.18 19.92
CA GLY A 144 25.34 40.77 20.53
C GLY A 144 25.33 39.39 21.20
N ALA A 145 25.91 39.31 22.40
CA ALA A 145 25.87 38.13 23.26
C ALA A 145 24.50 37.88 23.91
N ALA A 146 24.27 36.59 24.22
CA ALA A 146 23.53 36.05 25.37
C ALA A 146 22.06 36.46 25.62
N ARG A 147 21.17 35.45 25.62
CA ARG A 147 20.55 34.94 26.85
C ARG A 147 19.81 33.62 26.58
#